data_AF-A0A428P1S6-F1
#
_entry.id   AF-A0A428P1S6-F1
#
_cell.length_a   1.000
_cell.length_b   1.000
_cell.length_c   1.000
_cell.angle_alpha   90.00
_cell.angle_beta   90.00
_cell.angle_gamma   90.00
#
_symmetry.space_group_name_H-M   'P 1'
#
loop_
_entity.id
_entity.type
_entity.pdbx_description
1 polymer ?
#
loop_
_entity_poly.entity_id
_entity_poly.type
_entity_poly.pdbx_seq_one_letter_code
_entity_poly.pdbx_strand_id
1 'polypeptide(L)'
;MLPPAQIQNLLLVFVFATLHDVGIASTWEIIRQSMRVCVKYGFHSRETAIGDLLQEHLRRRIFWSAYISDRHCSQNLGRPVALAEEDITIDLPINQDDDKIKAGEPEIPGRYTEVTNLVRHTLLRRLGTNARIALDRLSRQRASLVEQIETAKTWTDALEAWYNSSIVKPTPTNAYETKQYLDINFHRERMKFLSYLVLPSDNAQNTTASIDHLWQYTLSAYQILLAYQKQSNDSFLKPNWMYVQDVLKSGFGILYCAVGIPEHRRQHNEGVSLTPSELDTVVNALKLCGETLSKIMAEWQTVQRHTNAFMQMSEAVLEPIASTTRNATREQSHAEHGGERLEETMDWNFDALDSTLNMFQGEGIEPFTDAEWAELFELAVEVDGELMMPMQTVAGAELPPL
;
A
#
# COMPACT_ATOMS: atom_id res chain seq x y z
N MET A 1 14.81 -15.99 29.55
CA MET A 1 14.00 -16.52 28.43
C MET A 1 14.99 -16.99 27.36
N LEU A 2 14.86 -18.20 26.82
CA LEU A 2 15.72 -18.67 25.73
C LEU A 2 15.62 -17.67 24.56
N PRO A 3 16.73 -17.32 23.86
CA PRO A 3 16.73 -16.30 22.81
C PRO A 3 15.60 -16.43 21.78
N PRO A 4 15.23 -17.63 21.28
CA PRO A 4 14.11 -17.80 20.36
C PRO A 4 12.74 -17.39 20.94
N ALA A 5 12.48 -17.74 22.20
CA ALA A 5 11.18 -17.50 22.83
C ALA A 5 10.91 -16.01 23.03
N GLN A 6 11.94 -15.20 23.27
CA GLN A 6 11.78 -13.75 23.38
C GLN A 6 11.33 -13.14 22.05
N ILE A 7 11.98 -13.53 20.94
CA ILE A 7 11.64 -13.04 19.60
C ILE A 7 10.23 -13.51 19.22
N GLN A 8 9.92 -14.78 19.44
CA GLN A 8 8.59 -15.35 19.17
C GLN A 8 7.49 -14.62 19.94
N ASN A 9 7.70 -14.30 21.22
CA ASN A 9 6.74 -13.55 22.01
C ASN A 9 6.52 -12.13 21.44
N LEU A 10 7.57 -11.43 21.03
CA LEU A 10 7.43 -10.12 20.37
C LEU A 10 6.67 -10.23 19.06
N LEU A 11 6.93 -11.26 18.24
CA LEU A 11 6.19 -11.50 17.01
C LEU A 11 4.72 -11.82 17.26
N LEU A 12 4.39 -12.58 18.31
CA LEU A 12 3.01 -12.88 18.69
C LEU A 12 2.28 -11.63 19.17
N VAL A 13 2.94 -10.77 19.96
CA VAL A 13 2.38 -9.47 20.37
C VAL A 13 2.16 -8.58 19.15
N PHE A 14 3.09 -8.55 18.20
CA PHE A 14 2.92 -7.84 16.93
C PHE A 14 1.71 -8.33 16.14
N VAL A 15 1.55 -9.65 15.96
CA VAL A 15 0.40 -10.23 15.27
C VAL A 15 -0.90 -9.90 16.00
N PHE A 16 -0.90 -9.95 17.33
CA PHE A 16 -2.06 -9.55 18.13
C PHE A 16 -2.42 -8.07 17.91
N ALA A 17 -1.44 -7.17 17.97
CA ALA A 17 -1.67 -5.73 17.78
C ALA A 17 -2.16 -5.39 16.36
N THR A 18 -1.78 -6.16 15.34
CA THR A 18 -2.25 -5.91 13.95
C THR A 18 -3.66 -6.44 13.68
N LEU A 19 -4.12 -7.44 14.44
CA LEU A 19 -5.43 -8.08 14.28
C LEU A 19 -6.53 -7.49 15.17
N HIS A 20 -6.17 -6.64 16.12
CA HIS A 20 -7.09 -6.13 17.13
C HIS A 20 -6.96 -4.61 17.28
N ASP A 21 -8.08 -3.92 17.39
CA ASP A 21 -8.16 -2.50 17.71
C ASP A 21 -7.97 -2.28 19.22
N VAL A 22 -6.75 -2.52 19.70
CA VAL A 22 -6.44 -2.55 21.14
C VAL A 22 -5.60 -1.36 21.61
N GLY A 23 -5.26 -0.41 20.73
CA GLY A 23 -4.40 0.74 21.07
C GLY A 23 -3.04 0.34 21.68
N ILE A 24 -2.61 -0.91 21.49
CA ILE A 24 -1.39 -1.45 22.08
C ILE A 24 -0.20 -1.03 21.23
N ALA A 25 0.49 0.01 21.68
CA ALA A 25 1.84 0.43 21.27
C ALA A 25 2.03 0.61 19.75
N SER A 26 3.14 1.24 19.34
CA SER A 26 3.46 1.29 17.92
C SER A 26 3.85 -0.13 17.45
N THR A 27 3.12 -0.66 16.47
CA THR A 27 3.43 -1.96 15.86
C THR A 27 4.84 -1.97 15.26
N TRP A 28 5.28 -0.82 14.77
CA TRP A 28 6.64 -0.59 14.31
C TRP A 28 7.67 -0.68 15.43
N GLU A 29 7.42 -0.13 16.61
CA GLU A 29 8.35 -0.25 17.75
C GLU A 29 8.49 -1.70 18.23
N ILE A 30 7.38 -2.44 18.28
CA ILE A 30 7.39 -3.87 18.68
C ILE A 30 8.27 -4.65 17.71
N ILE A 31 8.08 -4.46 16.40
CA ILE A 31 8.86 -5.21 15.41
C ILE A 31 10.32 -4.75 15.35
N ARG A 32 10.58 -3.45 15.58
CA ARG A 32 11.94 -2.92 15.74
C ARG A 32 12.66 -3.58 16.90
N GLN A 33 11.98 -3.77 18.03
CA GLN A 33 12.55 -4.47 19.16
C GLN A 33 12.83 -5.94 18.84
N SER A 34 11.95 -6.61 18.10
CA SER A 34 12.18 -7.98 17.61
C SER A 34 13.45 -8.07 16.76
N MET A 35 13.63 -7.16 15.79
CA MET A 35 14.82 -7.10 14.95
C MET A 35 16.10 -6.84 15.75
N ARG A 36 16.08 -5.95 16.75
CA ARG A 36 17.23 -5.71 17.64
C ARG A 36 17.62 -6.97 18.42
N VAL A 37 16.63 -7.73 18.89
CA VAL A 37 16.87 -9.00 19.58
C VAL A 37 17.45 -10.05 18.61
N CYS A 38 16.95 -10.12 17.36
CA CYS A 38 17.55 -10.95 16.31
C CYS A 38 19.03 -10.60 16.08
N VAL A 39 19.37 -9.32 15.98
CA VAL A 39 20.75 -8.86 15.79
C VAL A 39 21.62 -9.22 17.00
N LYS A 40 21.16 -8.91 18.21
CA LYS A 40 21.85 -9.22 19.47
C LYS A 40 22.26 -10.70 19.58
N TYR A 41 21.42 -11.60 19.09
CA TYR A 41 21.66 -13.05 19.14
C TYR A 41 22.19 -13.65 17.83
N GLY A 42 22.54 -12.82 16.84
CA GLY A 42 23.14 -13.28 15.58
C GLY A 42 22.18 -13.99 14.62
N PHE A 43 20.86 -13.83 14.76
CA PHE A 43 19.86 -14.51 13.91
C PHE A 43 19.86 -14.02 12.46
N HIS A 44 20.50 -12.89 12.17
CA HIS A 44 20.69 -12.33 10.84
C HIS A 44 21.93 -12.87 10.12
N SER A 45 22.84 -13.53 10.85
CA SER A 45 24.13 -13.96 10.32
C SER A 45 24.13 -15.46 10.02
N ARG A 46 24.89 -15.87 8.99
CA ARG A 46 25.17 -17.29 8.72
C ARG A 46 26.02 -17.85 9.87
N GLU A 47 25.46 -18.78 10.64
CA GLU A 47 26.26 -19.56 11.57
C GLU A 47 27.00 -20.68 10.83
N THR A 48 28.21 -21.00 11.28
CA THR A 48 28.88 -22.24 10.89
C THR A 48 28.11 -23.38 11.55
N ALA A 49 27.28 -24.08 10.76
CA ALA A 49 26.36 -25.09 11.27
C ALA A 49 27.08 -26.16 12.11
N ILE A 50 26.82 -26.17 13.42
CA ILE A 50 27.16 -27.26 14.33
C ILE A 50 25.89 -27.54 15.16
N GLY A 51 24.97 -28.37 14.64
CA GLY A 51 23.72 -28.64 15.36
C GLY A 51 22.63 -29.37 14.58
N ASP A 52 21.44 -29.44 15.17
CA ASP A 52 20.21 -30.00 14.59
C ASP A 52 19.69 -29.12 13.44
N LEU A 53 19.58 -29.71 12.25
CA LEU A 53 19.11 -29.07 11.02
C LEU A 53 17.71 -28.44 11.19
N LEU A 54 16.82 -29.07 11.96
CA LEU A 54 15.50 -28.51 12.22
C LEU A 54 15.60 -27.22 13.04
N GLN A 55 16.41 -27.20 14.10
CA GLN A 55 16.59 -26.01 14.93
C GLN A 55 17.17 -24.85 14.12
N GLU A 56 18.09 -25.14 13.21
CA GLU A 56 18.63 -24.16 12.28
C GLU A 56 17.52 -23.55 11.40
N HIS A 57 16.66 -24.39 10.81
CA HIS A 57 15.55 -23.90 10.00
C HIS A 57 14.51 -23.13 10.81
N LEU A 58 14.21 -23.55 12.04
CA LEU A 58 13.32 -22.81 12.93
C LEU A 58 13.90 -21.42 13.26
N ARG A 59 15.21 -21.32 13.50
CA ARG A 59 15.90 -20.04 13.68
C ARG A 59 15.80 -19.15 12.45
N ARG A 60 16.07 -19.69 11.25
CA ARG A 60 15.88 -18.97 9.98
C ARG A 60 14.46 -18.44 9.87
N ARG A 61 13.45 -19.27 10.16
CA ARG A 61 12.04 -18.87 10.09
C ARG A 61 11.72 -17.72 11.04
N ILE A 62 12.21 -17.75 12.28
CA ILE A 62 12.04 -16.66 13.25
C ILE A 62 12.60 -15.34 12.70
N PHE A 63 13.83 -15.36 12.17
CA PHE A 63 14.44 -14.17 11.59
C PHE A 63 13.63 -13.63 10.42
N TRP A 64 13.29 -14.49 9.45
CA TRP A 64 12.58 -14.08 8.25
C TRP A 64 11.15 -13.62 8.53
N SER A 65 10.48 -14.15 9.55
CA SER A 65 9.21 -13.62 10.04
C SER A 65 9.36 -12.20 10.57
N ALA A 66 10.39 -11.93 11.37
CA ALA A 66 10.66 -10.57 11.87
C ALA A 66 11.00 -9.59 10.75
N TYR A 67 11.83 -10.04 9.80
CA TYR A 67 12.24 -9.30 8.61
C TYR A 67 11.05 -8.87 7.74
N ILE A 68 10.11 -9.79 7.45
CA ILE A 68 8.91 -9.49 6.64
C ILE A 68 8.11 -8.37 7.29
N SER A 69 7.87 -8.49 8.59
CA SER A 69 7.08 -7.53 9.35
C SER A 69 7.78 -6.17 9.45
N ASP A 70 9.09 -6.13 9.73
CA ASP A 70 9.85 -4.86 9.82
C ASP A 70 9.80 -4.10 8.50
N ARG A 71 10.00 -4.80 7.37
CA ARG A 71 9.94 -4.19 6.04
C ARG A 71 8.54 -3.71 5.72
N HIS A 72 7.55 -4.50 6.06
CA HIS A 72 6.18 -4.12 5.82
C HIS A 72 5.79 -2.86 6.57
N CYS A 73 6.05 -2.80 7.88
CA CYS A 73 5.80 -1.62 8.71
C CYS A 73 6.62 -0.43 8.24
N SER A 74 7.92 -0.60 8.02
CA SER A 74 8.81 0.49 7.61
C SER A 74 8.40 1.08 6.26
N GLN A 75 8.06 0.25 5.26
CA GLN A 75 7.57 0.73 3.97
C GLN A 75 6.24 1.47 4.12
N ASN A 76 5.32 0.95 4.93
CA ASN A 76 4.02 1.60 5.11
C ASN A 76 4.14 2.92 5.87
N LEU A 77 5.09 3.03 6.80
CA LEU A 77 5.34 4.22 7.62
C LEU A 77 6.28 5.25 7.01
N GLY A 78 6.78 5.03 5.79
CA GLY A 78 7.85 5.86 5.20
C GLY A 78 9.19 5.79 5.98
N ARG A 79 9.34 4.84 6.91
CA ARG A 79 10.50 4.75 7.81
C ARG A 79 11.63 3.91 7.20
N PRO A 80 12.90 4.12 7.61
CA PRO A 80 14.00 3.22 7.27
C PRO A 80 13.77 1.81 7.83
N VAL A 81 14.21 0.77 7.12
CA VAL A 81 14.21 -0.61 7.62
C VAL A 81 15.24 -0.81 8.73
N ALA A 82 15.07 -1.84 9.57
CA ALA A 82 15.94 -2.07 10.72
C ALA A 82 17.35 -2.54 10.35
N LEU A 83 17.48 -3.28 9.24
CA LEU A 83 18.74 -3.89 8.82
C LEU A 83 18.86 -3.84 7.30
N ALA A 84 20.03 -3.42 6.81
CA ALA A 84 20.34 -3.37 5.39
C ALA A 84 20.53 -4.78 4.81
N GLU A 85 20.40 -4.97 3.50
CA GLU A 85 20.52 -6.30 2.88
C GLU A 85 21.93 -6.88 3.03
N GLU A 86 22.95 -6.03 2.93
CA GLU A 86 24.36 -6.40 3.03
C GLU A 86 24.74 -6.97 4.40
N ASP A 87 23.99 -6.63 5.45
CA ASP A 87 24.21 -7.14 6.81
C ASP A 87 23.52 -8.49 7.04
N ILE A 88 22.68 -8.95 6.12
CA ILE A 88 21.91 -10.19 6.24
C ILE A 88 22.63 -11.30 5.49
N THR A 89 23.28 -12.19 6.24
CA THR A 89 24.02 -13.33 5.66
C THR A 89 23.34 -14.67 5.89
N ILE A 90 22.32 -14.73 6.75
CA ILE A 90 21.53 -15.95 6.96
C ILE A 90 20.77 -16.34 5.69
N ASP A 91 20.74 -17.63 5.39
CA ASP A 91 20.05 -18.16 4.22
C ASP A 91 18.52 -18.24 4.43
N LEU A 92 17.77 -18.27 3.33
CA LEU A 92 16.32 -18.55 3.36
C LEU A 92 16.06 -19.94 3.98
N PRO A 93 14.89 -20.14 4.61
CA PRO A 93 14.47 -21.48 5.02
C PRO A 93 14.14 -22.29 3.77
N ILE A 94 14.46 -23.59 3.78
CA ILE A 94 14.06 -24.50 2.71
C ILE A 94 12.54 -24.69 2.73
N ASN A 95 11.93 -24.84 1.55
CA ASN A 95 10.49 -24.96 1.42
C ASN A 95 10.05 -26.42 1.64
N GLN A 96 10.17 -26.88 2.89
CA GLN A 96 9.97 -28.28 3.25
C GLN A 96 9.32 -28.43 4.64
N ASP A 97 8.48 -29.46 4.79
CA ASP A 97 7.80 -29.81 6.04
C ASP A 97 8.80 -30.29 7.11
N ASP A 98 8.54 -30.00 8.38
CA ASP A 98 9.48 -30.24 9.49
C ASP A 98 9.90 -31.71 9.62
N ASP A 99 8.97 -32.65 9.45
CA ASP A 99 9.28 -34.08 9.56
C ASP A 99 10.20 -34.57 8.42
N LYS A 100 10.14 -33.90 7.27
CA LYS A 100 10.98 -34.17 6.11
C LYS A 100 12.38 -33.58 6.28
N ILE A 101 12.48 -32.41 6.90
CA ILE A 101 13.76 -31.82 7.33
C ILE A 101 14.45 -32.72 8.35
N LYS A 102 13.71 -33.17 9.38
CA LYS A 102 14.25 -34.11 10.40
C LYS A 102 14.75 -35.41 9.79
N ALA A 103 14.05 -35.92 8.77
CA ALA A 103 14.40 -37.15 8.07
C ALA A 103 15.56 -36.97 7.06
N GLY A 104 16.03 -35.73 6.81
CA GLY A 104 17.08 -35.45 5.83
C GLY A 104 16.65 -35.73 4.39
N GLU A 105 15.35 -35.67 4.10
CA GLU A 105 14.84 -35.89 2.74
C GLU A 105 15.16 -34.67 1.84
N PRO A 106 15.42 -34.88 0.53
CA PRO A 106 15.66 -33.77 -0.38
C PRO A 106 14.40 -32.91 -0.59
N GLU A 107 14.61 -31.61 -0.84
CA GLU A 107 13.52 -30.69 -1.21
C GLU A 107 12.88 -31.11 -2.55
N ILE A 108 11.55 -30.98 -2.63
CA ILE A 108 10.80 -31.25 -3.86
C ILE A 108 10.44 -29.90 -4.50
N PRO A 109 11.05 -29.54 -5.65
CA PRO A 109 10.78 -28.26 -6.30
C PRO A 109 9.29 -28.08 -6.64
N GLY A 110 8.77 -26.87 -6.41
CA GLY A 110 7.38 -26.51 -6.75
C GLY A 110 6.30 -27.08 -5.82
N ARG A 111 6.66 -27.85 -4.79
CA ARG A 111 5.70 -28.33 -3.79
C ARG A 111 5.31 -27.22 -2.82
N TYR A 112 4.01 -27.07 -2.59
CA TYR A 112 3.50 -26.18 -1.54
C TYR A 112 3.68 -26.80 -0.15
N THR A 113 4.17 -26.02 0.80
CA THR A 113 4.38 -26.39 2.21
C THR A 113 4.02 -25.24 3.14
N GLU A 114 4.01 -25.49 4.45
CA GLU A 114 3.79 -24.45 5.47
C GLU A 114 4.81 -23.30 5.41
N VAL A 115 5.99 -23.53 4.83
CA VAL A 115 7.07 -22.53 4.69
C VAL A 115 6.94 -21.71 3.40
N THR A 116 6.13 -22.16 2.44
CA THR A 116 5.99 -21.52 1.13
C THR A 116 5.60 -20.05 1.25
N ASN A 117 4.61 -19.74 2.10
CA ASN A 117 4.18 -18.35 2.31
C ASN A 117 5.30 -17.49 2.89
N LEU A 118 6.06 -18.02 3.85
CA LEU A 118 7.17 -17.30 4.45
C LEU A 118 8.23 -16.94 3.41
N VAL A 119 8.66 -17.91 2.59
CA VAL A 119 9.66 -17.67 1.53
C VAL A 119 9.11 -16.67 0.50
N ARG A 120 7.89 -16.89 0.02
CA ARG A 120 7.22 -16.03 -0.96
C ARG A 120 7.14 -14.57 -0.48
N HIS A 121 6.72 -14.36 0.77
CA HIS A 121 6.62 -13.03 1.37
C HIS A 121 7.98 -12.40 1.63
N THR A 122 8.98 -13.19 2.01
CA THR A 122 10.35 -12.70 2.18
C THR A 122 10.87 -12.12 0.86
N LEU A 123 10.71 -12.86 -0.23
CA LEU A 123 11.14 -12.43 -1.57
C LEU A 123 10.40 -11.17 -2.02
N LEU A 124 9.08 -11.10 -1.78
CA LEU A 124 8.30 -9.90 -2.09
C LEU A 124 8.77 -8.68 -1.30
N ARG A 125 8.94 -8.80 0.02
CA ARG A 125 9.34 -7.67 0.87
C ARG A 125 10.76 -7.21 0.58
N ARG A 126 11.66 -8.13 0.20
CA ARG A 126 12.98 -7.80 -0.33
C ARG A 126 12.86 -6.97 -1.60
N LEU A 127 12.11 -7.45 -2.60
CA LEU A 127 11.89 -6.77 -3.87
C LEU A 127 11.32 -5.37 -3.64
N GLY A 128 10.21 -5.27 -2.91
CA GLY A 128 9.54 -3.99 -2.65
C GLY A 128 10.40 -2.98 -1.89
N THR A 129 11.25 -3.43 -0.95
CA THR A 129 12.16 -2.52 -0.23
C THR A 129 13.25 -2.01 -1.15
N ASN A 130 13.84 -2.88 -1.97
CA ASN A 130 14.90 -2.49 -2.91
C ASN A 130 14.37 -1.54 -3.99
N ALA A 131 13.17 -1.80 -4.50
CA ALA A 131 12.46 -0.91 -5.40
C ALA A 131 12.24 0.48 -4.78
N ARG A 132 11.71 0.51 -3.55
CA ARG A 132 11.49 1.76 -2.80
C ARG A 132 12.80 2.54 -2.63
N ILE A 133 13.87 1.89 -2.16
CA ILE A 133 15.17 2.56 -1.97
C ILE A 133 15.71 3.14 -3.29
N ALA A 134 15.58 2.40 -4.40
CA ALA A 134 16.01 2.87 -5.71
C ALA A 134 15.20 4.08 -6.18
N LEU A 135 13.87 4.02 -6.08
CA LEU A 135 12.96 5.10 -6.49
C LEU A 135 13.09 6.34 -5.58
N ASP A 136 13.19 6.16 -4.26
CA ASP A 136 13.46 7.23 -3.29
C ASP A 136 14.79 7.94 -3.58
N ARG A 137 15.81 7.17 -3.99
CA ARG A 137 17.10 7.75 -4.37
C ARG A 137 16.97 8.62 -5.62
N LEU A 138 16.27 8.15 -6.65
CA LEU A 138 16.06 8.91 -7.88
C LEU A 138 15.24 10.17 -7.63
N SER A 139 14.17 10.07 -6.85
CA SER A 139 13.35 11.23 -6.46
C SER A 139 14.19 12.28 -5.71
N ARG A 140 14.97 11.87 -4.70
CA ARG A 140 15.87 12.80 -3.97
C ARG A 140 16.95 13.41 -4.84
N GLN A 141 17.43 12.68 -5.86
CA GLN A 141 18.43 13.17 -6.81
C GLN A 141 17.84 14.01 -7.93
N ARG A 142 16.51 14.19 -7.98
CA ARG A 142 15.79 14.86 -9.07
C ARG A 142 16.17 14.28 -10.43
N ALA A 143 16.26 12.96 -10.50
CA ALA A 143 16.51 12.23 -11.74
C ALA A 143 15.42 12.54 -12.77
N SER A 144 15.75 12.39 -14.06
CA SER A 144 14.81 12.65 -15.14
C SER A 144 13.58 11.72 -15.08
N LEU A 145 12.45 12.18 -15.62
CA LEU A 145 11.23 11.35 -15.69
C LEU A 145 11.47 10.04 -16.44
N VAL A 146 12.31 10.06 -17.48
CA VAL A 146 12.70 8.87 -18.24
C VAL A 146 13.39 7.84 -17.34
N GLU A 147 14.38 8.25 -16.55
CA GLU A 147 15.09 7.36 -15.61
C GLU A 147 14.16 6.79 -14.54
N GLN A 148 13.19 7.59 -14.06
CA GLN A 148 12.18 7.14 -13.11
C GLN A 148 11.26 6.08 -13.72
N ILE A 149 10.77 6.31 -14.95
CA ILE A 149 9.93 5.35 -15.68
C ILE A 149 10.69 4.05 -15.95
N GLU A 150 11.93 4.12 -16.43
CA GLU A 150 12.76 2.93 -16.70
C GLU A 150 13.02 2.11 -15.42
N THR A 151 13.27 2.80 -14.31
CA THR A 151 13.50 2.13 -13.02
C THR A 151 12.21 1.51 -12.49
N ALA A 152 11.09 2.22 -12.52
CA ALA A 152 9.79 1.70 -12.11
C ALA A 152 9.38 0.49 -12.96
N LYS A 153 9.63 0.54 -14.28
CA LYS A 153 9.40 -0.59 -15.19
C LYS A 153 10.26 -1.79 -14.82
N THR A 154 11.56 -1.59 -14.57
CA THR A 154 12.47 -2.67 -14.17
C THR A 154 11.97 -3.41 -12.92
N TRP A 155 11.49 -2.67 -11.92
CA TRP A 155 10.93 -3.27 -10.70
C TRP A 155 9.55 -3.89 -10.92
N THR A 156 8.74 -3.34 -11.84
CA THR A 156 7.47 -3.92 -12.25
C THR A 156 7.67 -5.27 -12.94
N ASP A 157 8.63 -5.36 -13.88
CA ASP A 157 8.97 -6.61 -14.57
C ASP A 157 9.47 -7.67 -13.57
N ALA A 158 10.29 -7.27 -12.59
CA ALA A 158 10.74 -8.17 -11.52
C ALA A 158 9.58 -8.65 -10.64
N LEU A 159 8.61 -7.79 -10.35
CA LEU A 159 7.42 -8.13 -9.58
C LEU A 159 6.51 -9.09 -10.35
N GLU A 160 6.36 -8.91 -11.66
CA GLU A 160 5.63 -9.85 -12.54
C GLU A 160 6.32 -11.22 -12.58
N ALA A 161 7.65 -11.26 -12.68
CA ALA A 161 8.40 -12.51 -12.62
C ALA A 161 8.20 -13.22 -11.26
N TRP A 162 8.24 -12.49 -10.15
CA TRP A 162 7.93 -13.03 -8.83
C TRP A 162 6.50 -13.59 -8.75
N TYR A 163 5.51 -12.87 -9.29
CA TYR A 163 4.12 -13.30 -9.29
C TYR A 163 3.89 -14.55 -10.14
N ASN A 164 4.47 -14.61 -11.34
CA ASN A 164 4.35 -15.75 -12.26
C ASN A 164 5.05 -17.01 -11.75
N SER A 165 6.11 -16.86 -10.97
CA SER A 165 6.82 -17.98 -10.32
C SER A 165 6.18 -18.44 -9.00
N SER A 166 5.21 -17.69 -8.46
CA SER A 166 4.63 -17.96 -7.15
C SER A 166 3.62 -19.11 -7.20
N ILE A 167 3.83 -20.10 -6.33
CA ILE A 167 2.88 -21.20 -6.14
C ILE A 167 1.77 -20.81 -5.14
N VAL A 168 0.58 -21.35 -5.39
CA VAL A 168 -0.62 -21.18 -4.55
C VAL A 168 -1.13 -22.55 -4.14
N LYS A 169 -1.64 -22.65 -2.92
CA LYS A 169 -2.20 -23.91 -2.41
C LYS A 169 -3.50 -24.22 -3.17
N PRO A 170 -3.67 -25.43 -3.75
CA PRO A 170 -4.89 -25.77 -4.48
C PRO A 170 -6.17 -25.66 -3.64
N THR A 171 -6.08 -26.00 -2.36
CA THR A 171 -7.18 -25.90 -1.40
C THR A 171 -6.70 -25.11 -0.18
N PRO A 172 -6.89 -23.79 -0.16
CA PRO A 172 -6.47 -22.95 0.94
C PRO A 172 -7.28 -23.23 2.21
N THR A 173 -6.61 -23.28 3.36
CA THR A 173 -7.23 -23.43 4.69
C THR A 173 -7.34 -22.10 5.44
N ASN A 174 -6.67 -21.05 4.95
CA ASN A 174 -6.70 -19.71 5.52
C ASN A 174 -6.43 -18.65 4.42
N ALA A 175 -6.67 -17.38 4.77
CA ALA A 175 -6.54 -16.24 3.84
C ALA A 175 -5.16 -16.17 3.16
N TYR A 176 -4.08 -16.44 3.88
CA TYR A 176 -2.69 -16.26 3.41
C TYR A 176 -2.29 -17.26 2.32
N GLU A 177 -3.02 -18.37 2.20
CA GLU A 177 -2.79 -19.41 1.21
C GLU A 177 -3.56 -19.19 -0.10
N THR A 178 -4.51 -18.24 -0.11
CA THR A 178 -5.40 -18.00 -1.25
C THR A 178 -4.70 -17.30 -2.40
N LYS A 179 -5.25 -17.45 -3.61
CA LYS A 179 -4.85 -16.66 -4.79
C LYS A 179 -5.10 -15.17 -4.56
N GLN A 180 -6.21 -14.83 -3.91
CA GLN A 180 -6.59 -13.44 -3.64
C GLN A 180 -5.53 -12.73 -2.78
N TYR A 181 -4.95 -13.43 -1.80
CA TYR A 181 -3.89 -12.84 -0.99
C TYR A 181 -2.60 -12.60 -1.80
N LEU A 182 -2.28 -13.50 -2.74
CA LEU A 182 -1.20 -13.26 -3.70
C LEU A 182 -1.50 -12.04 -4.59
N ASP A 183 -2.73 -11.92 -5.09
CA ASP A 183 -3.18 -10.80 -5.94
C ASP A 183 -3.08 -9.46 -5.21
N ILE A 184 -3.59 -9.38 -3.98
CA ILE A 184 -3.53 -8.20 -3.12
C ILE A 184 -2.08 -7.75 -2.96
N ASN A 185 -1.18 -8.67 -2.60
CA ASN A 185 0.23 -8.34 -2.39
C ASN A 185 0.93 -7.89 -3.67
N PHE A 186 0.61 -8.50 -4.82
CA PHE A 186 1.14 -8.08 -6.12
C PHE A 186 0.69 -6.65 -6.47
N HIS A 187 -0.62 -6.40 -6.46
CA HIS A 187 -1.15 -5.10 -6.84
C HIS A 187 -0.77 -4.00 -5.84
N ARG A 188 -0.62 -4.31 -4.56
CA ARG A 188 -0.13 -3.38 -3.53
C ARG A 188 1.29 -2.90 -3.82
N GLU A 189 2.22 -3.81 -4.13
CA GLU A 189 3.58 -3.39 -4.48
C GLU A 189 3.61 -2.67 -5.84
N ARG A 190 2.80 -3.10 -6.82
CA ARG A 190 2.68 -2.39 -8.09
C ARG A 190 2.19 -0.95 -7.92
N MET A 191 1.17 -0.72 -7.09
CA MET A 191 0.70 0.62 -6.76
C MET A 191 1.80 1.47 -6.12
N LYS A 192 2.61 0.91 -5.23
CA LYS A 192 3.75 1.62 -4.62
C LYS A 192 4.83 2.00 -5.64
N PHE A 193 5.03 1.23 -6.70
CA PHE A 193 6.00 1.59 -7.74
C PHE A 193 5.43 2.68 -8.64
N LEU A 194 4.16 2.53 -9.02
CA LEU A 194 3.45 3.51 -9.85
C LEU A 194 3.22 4.85 -9.13
N SER A 195 3.12 4.87 -7.80
CA SER A 195 2.90 6.12 -7.06
C SER A 195 4.04 7.13 -7.24
N TYR A 196 5.28 6.69 -7.49
CA TYR A 196 6.40 7.59 -7.82
C TYR A 196 6.24 8.29 -9.18
N LEU A 197 5.40 7.75 -10.07
CA LEU A 197 5.12 8.32 -11.37
C LEU A 197 3.80 9.09 -11.36
N VAL A 198 2.83 8.62 -10.58
CA VAL A 198 1.43 9.07 -10.61
C VAL A 198 1.14 10.20 -9.62
N LEU A 199 1.67 10.11 -8.40
CA LEU A 199 1.35 11.08 -7.34
C LEU A 199 2.32 12.26 -7.38
N PRO A 200 1.86 13.47 -7.04
CA PRO A 200 2.74 14.64 -6.96
C PRO A 200 3.83 14.38 -5.92
N SER A 201 5.07 14.70 -6.27
CA SER A 201 6.17 14.81 -5.31
C SER A 201 6.44 16.29 -5.10
N ASP A 202 6.92 16.69 -3.91
CA ASP A 202 7.34 18.07 -3.57
C ASP A 202 8.20 18.78 -4.62
N ASN A 203 8.77 18.04 -5.57
CA ASN A 203 9.42 18.56 -6.77
C ASN A 203 8.45 18.72 -7.96
N ALA A 204 7.31 19.42 -7.74
CA ALA A 204 6.14 19.59 -8.62
C ALA A 204 6.37 20.19 -10.04
N GLN A 205 7.61 20.29 -10.53
CA GLN A 205 7.91 20.94 -11.79
C GLN A 205 8.03 19.99 -13.00
N ASN A 206 7.97 18.66 -12.84
CA ASN A 206 8.25 17.73 -13.95
C ASN A 206 7.46 16.41 -13.99
N THR A 207 6.40 16.24 -13.20
CA THR A 207 5.68 14.95 -13.09
C THR A 207 4.28 15.02 -13.69
N THR A 208 4.16 14.98 -15.02
CA THR A 208 2.90 14.52 -15.62
C THR A 208 3.04 13.03 -15.92
N ALA A 209 2.48 12.23 -15.01
CA ALA A 209 2.24 10.81 -15.24
C ALA A 209 1.50 10.64 -16.57
N SER A 210 1.94 9.72 -17.43
CA SER A 210 1.14 9.41 -18.62
C SER A 210 -0.22 8.81 -18.22
N ILE A 211 -1.22 8.98 -19.08
CA ILE A 211 -2.55 8.38 -18.92
C ILE A 211 -2.45 6.85 -18.67
N ASP A 212 -1.49 6.19 -19.33
CA ASP A 212 -1.25 4.76 -19.15
C ASP A 212 -0.85 4.42 -17.70
N HIS A 213 0.05 5.20 -17.07
CA HIS A 213 0.43 4.96 -15.67
C HIS A 213 -0.73 5.21 -14.70
N LEU A 214 -1.50 6.29 -14.91
CA LEU A 214 -2.72 6.60 -14.14
C LEU A 214 -3.74 5.45 -14.24
N TRP A 215 -3.93 4.92 -15.44
CA TRP A 215 -4.86 3.83 -15.68
C TRP A 215 -4.37 2.51 -15.09
N GLN A 216 -3.09 2.17 -15.21
CA GLN A 216 -2.52 0.98 -14.58
C GLN A 216 -2.58 1.02 -13.05
N TYR A 217 -2.44 2.21 -12.45
CA TYR A 217 -2.66 2.42 -11.03
C TYR A 217 -4.12 2.12 -10.67
N THR A 218 -5.06 2.71 -11.41
CA THR A 218 -6.51 2.52 -11.23
C THR A 218 -6.91 1.05 -11.30
N LEU A 219 -6.42 0.33 -12.32
CA LEU A 219 -6.68 -1.10 -12.49
C LEU A 219 -6.12 -1.92 -11.33
N SER A 220 -4.90 -1.62 -10.86
CA SER A 220 -4.30 -2.33 -9.73
C SER A 220 -5.07 -2.10 -8.43
N ALA A 221 -5.45 -0.85 -8.15
CA ALA A 221 -6.30 -0.50 -7.02
C ALA A 221 -7.64 -1.24 -7.07
N TYR A 222 -8.28 -1.32 -8.24
CA TYR A 222 -9.54 -2.03 -8.38
C TYR A 222 -9.38 -3.55 -8.14
N GLN A 223 -8.30 -4.16 -8.63
CA GLN A 223 -8.02 -5.59 -8.38
C GLN A 223 -7.85 -5.91 -6.89
N ILE A 224 -7.26 -5.00 -6.09
CA ILE A 224 -7.19 -5.16 -4.63
C ILE A 224 -8.61 -5.22 -4.03
N LEU A 225 -9.49 -4.30 -4.42
CA LEU A 225 -10.87 -4.26 -3.93
C LEU A 225 -11.65 -5.54 -4.29
N LEU A 226 -11.51 -6.02 -5.53
CA LEU A 226 -12.14 -7.27 -5.99
C LEU A 226 -11.61 -8.49 -5.22
N ALA A 227 -10.31 -8.56 -4.98
CA ALA A 227 -9.69 -9.65 -4.25
C ALA A 227 -10.18 -9.70 -2.79
N TYR A 228 -10.29 -8.55 -2.13
CA TYR A 228 -10.85 -8.46 -0.78
C TYR A 228 -12.34 -8.80 -0.71
N GLN A 229 -13.14 -8.33 -1.68
CA GLN A 229 -14.55 -8.70 -1.77
C GLN A 229 -14.72 -10.22 -1.83
N LYS A 230 -13.90 -10.88 -2.65
CA LYS A 230 -13.91 -12.34 -2.77
C LYS A 230 -13.49 -13.05 -1.48
N GLN A 231 -12.41 -12.60 -0.82
CA GLN A 231 -11.99 -13.19 0.47
C GLN A 231 -13.02 -13.00 1.58
N SER A 232 -13.74 -11.87 1.58
CA SER A 232 -14.83 -11.61 2.52
C SER A 232 -15.97 -12.62 2.32
N ASN A 233 -16.34 -12.91 1.08
CA ASN A 233 -17.38 -13.89 0.77
C ASN A 233 -16.97 -15.32 1.17
N ASP A 234 -15.68 -15.65 1.10
CA ASP A 234 -15.14 -16.96 1.47
C ASP A 234 -14.92 -17.12 3.00
N SER A 235 -15.37 -16.16 3.83
CA SER A 235 -15.24 -16.16 5.30
C SER A 235 -13.80 -16.20 5.84
N PHE A 236 -12.79 -15.95 5.01
CA PHE A 236 -11.39 -15.94 5.41
C PHE A 236 -10.94 -14.59 5.99
N LEU A 237 -11.66 -13.51 5.67
CA LEU A 237 -11.22 -12.16 5.95
C LEU A 237 -11.80 -11.65 7.28
N LYS A 238 -10.91 -11.39 8.23
CA LYS A 238 -11.22 -10.56 9.40
C LYS A 238 -10.66 -9.16 9.17
N PRO A 239 -11.38 -8.10 9.57
CA PRO A 239 -10.84 -6.75 9.57
C PRO A 239 -9.50 -6.70 10.32
N ASN A 240 -8.54 -6.06 9.68
CA ASN A 240 -7.23 -5.76 10.24
C ASN A 240 -6.75 -4.45 9.61
N TRP A 241 -5.78 -3.79 10.22
CA TRP A 241 -5.41 -2.44 9.80
C TRP A 241 -4.82 -2.38 8.38
N MET A 242 -4.19 -3.47 7.94
CA MET A 242 -3.70 -3.58 6.57
C MET A 242 -4.83 -3.57 5.54
N TYR A 243 -5.93 -4.27 5.83
CA TYR A 243 -7.08 -4.31 4.95
C TYR A 243 -7.70 -2.92 4.80
N VAL A 244 -7.83 -2.18 5.90
CA VAL A 244 -8.37 -0.82 5.86
C VAL A 244 -7.49 0.11 5.04
N GLN A 245 -6.17 0.08 5.28
CA GLN A 245 -5.20 0.87 4.53
C GLN A 245 -5.26 0.59 3.02
N ASP A 246 -5.32 -0.70 2.64
CA ASP A 246 -5.41 -1.07 1.23
C ASP A 246 -6.67 -0.56 0.55
N VAL A 247 -7.83 -0.68 1.22
CA VAL A 247 -9.11 -0.22 0.66
C VAL A 247 -9.12 1.29 0.51
N LEU A 248 -8.67 2.04 1.54
CA LEU A 248 -8.59 3.50 1.49
C LEU A 248 -7.60 3.96 0.40
N LYS A 249 -6.38 3.42 0.37
CA LYS A 249 -5.37 3.77 -0.65
C LYS A 249 -5.84 3.45 -2.06
N SER A 250 -6.59 2.36 -2.23
CA SER A 250 -7.20 2.01 -3.52
C SER A 250 -8.28 3.02 -3.90
N GLY A 251 -9.22 3.31 -2.99
CA GLY A 251 -10.30 4.25 -3.23
C GLY A 251 -9.81 5.66 -3.57
N PHE A 252 -8.98 6.25 -2.71
CA PHE A 252 -8.43 7.59 -2.95
C PHE A 252 -7.55 7.66 -4.19
N GLY A 253 -6.74 6.63 -4.44
CA GLY A 253 -5.92 6.60 -5.65
C GLY A 253 -6.75 6.48 -6.93
N ILE A 254 -7.88 5.77 -6.92
CA ILE A 254 -8.83 5.75 -8.05
C ILE A 254 -9.47 7.13 -8.24
N LEU A 255 -9.90 7.80 -7.16
CA LEU A 255 -10.43 9.17 -7.24
C LEU A 255 -9.42 10.13 -7.88
N TYR A 256 -8.17 10.09 -7.40
CA TYR A 256 -7.09 10.90 -7.95
C TYR A 256 -6.89 10.65 -9.44
N CYS A 257 -6.82 9.38 -9.86
CA CYS A 257 -6.65 9.05 -11.28
C CYS A 257 -7.87 9.43 -12.13
N ALA A 258 -9.08 9.32 -11.59
CA ALA A 258 -10.32 9.70 -12.28
C ALA A 258 -10.38 11.20 -12.60
N VAL A 259 -9.79 12.04 -11.76
CA VAL A 259 -9.62 13.49 -12.01
C VAL A 259 -8.42 13.76 -12.91
N GLY A 260 -7.29 13.08 -12.66
CA GLY A 260 -6.03 13.30 -13.37
C GLY A 260 -6.06 12.93 -14.86
N ILE A 261 -6.80 11.89 -15.25
CA ILE A 261 -6.88 11.46 -16.66
C ILE A 261 -7.54 12.53 -17.56
N PRO A 262 -8.76 13.02 -17.25
CA PRO A 262 -9.36 14.13 -17.99
C PRO A 262 -8.49 15.39 -18.03
N GLU A 263 -7.81 15.71 -16.93
CA GLU A 263 -6.92 16.87 -16.85
C GLU A 263 -5.73 16.73 -17.80
N HIS A 264 -5.07 15.56 -17.80
CA HIS A 264 -3.98 15.26 -18.73
C HIS A 264 -4.45 15.37 -20.19
N ARG A 265 -5.62 14.83 -20.52
CA ARG A 265 -6.20 14.93 -21.88
C ARG A 265 -6.46 16.38 -22.28
N ARG A 266 -6.96 17.21 -21.36
CA ARG A 266 -7.20 18.63 -21.59
C ARG A 266 -5.92 19.36 -21.94
N GLN A 267 -4.85 19.14 -21.17
CA GLN A 267 -3.55 19.77 -21.38
C GLN A 267 -2.93 19.41 -22.75
N HIS A 268 -3.27 18.25 -23.30
CA HIS A 268 -2.77 17.76 -24.59
C HIS A 268 -3.76 17.95 -25.75
N ASN A 269 -4.90 18.62 -25.52
CA ASN A 269 -5.99 18.77 -26.50
C ASN A 269 -6.56 17.43 -27.03
N GLU A 270 -6.54 16.38 -26.22
CA GLU A 270 -6.99 15.02 -26.56
C GLU A 270 -8.43 14.71 -26.06
N GLY A 271 -9.11 15.71 -25.50
CA GLY A 271 -10.46 15.60 -24.94
C GLY A 271 -10.52 16.05 -23.48
N VAL A 272 -11.70 16.05 -22.90
CA VAL A 272 -11.94 16.58 -21.54
C VAL A 272 -12.68 15.61 -20.62
N SER A 273 -12.91 14.38 -21.06
CA SER A 273 -13.69 13.39 -20.33
C SER A 273 -12.98 12.03 -20.26
N LEU A 274 -13.45 11.20 -19.32
CA LEU A 274 -13.23 9.76 -19.40
C LEU A 274 -14.01 9.19 -20.59
N THR A 275 -13.56 8.05 -21.11
CA THR A 275 -14.39 7.25 -22.01
C THR A 275 -15.51 6.58 -21.22
N PRO A 276 -16.63 6.18 -21.87
CA PRO A 276 -17.72 5.48 -21.16
C PRO A 276 -17.27 4.21 -20.42
N SER A 277 -16.31 3.46 -20.97
CA SER A 277 -15.76 2.26 -20.33
C SER A 277 -14.86 2.58 -19.13
N GLU A 278 -14.07 3.66 -19.22
CA GLU A 278 -13.25 4.12 -18.09
C GLU A 278 -14.14 4.59 -16.94
N LEU A 279 -15.19 5.37 -17.26
CA LEU A 279 -16.15 5.85 -16.28
C LEU A 279 -16.86 4.70 -15.56
N ASP A 280 -17.35 3.69 -16.30
CA ASP A 280 -18.00 2.52 -15.69
C ASP A 280 -17.05 1.78 -14.74
N THR A 281 -15.79 1.61 -15.13
CA THR A 281 -14.78 0.97 -14.28
C THR A 281 -14.54 1.76 -13.00
N VAL A 282 -14.36 3.08 -13.10
CA VAL A 282 -14.15 3.98 -11.94
C VAL A 282 -15.35 3.94 -11.00
N VAL A 283 -16.57 4.09 -11.55
CA VAL A 283 -17.81 4.07 -10.75
C VAL A 283 -17.98 2.73 -10.02
N ASN A 284 -17.77 1.62 -10.71
CA ASN A 284 -17.88 0.28 -10.12
C ASN A 284 -16.84 0.06 -9.02
N ALA A 285 -15.60 0.52 -9.23
CA ALA A 285 -14.53 0.39 -8.25
C ALA A 285 -14.78 1.25 -7.00
N LEU A 286 -15.23 2.50 -7.15
CA LEU A 286 -15.52 3.38 -6.02
C LEU A 286 -16.73 2.92 -5.23
N LYS A 287 -17.77 2.42 -5.91
CA LYS A 287 -18.92 1.76 -5.25
C LYS A 287 -18.45 0.57 -4.43
N LEU A 288 -17.62 -0.31 -5.00
CA LEU A 288 -17.08 -1.46 -4.30
C LEU A 288 -16.23 -1.06 -3.08
N CYS A 289 -15.43 0.00 -3.21
CA CYS A 289 -14.66 0.57 -2.11
C CYS A 289 -15.59 1.03 -0.97
N GLY A 290 -16.62 1.80 -1.30
CA GLY A 290 -17.60 2.29 -0.32
C GLY A 290 -18.36 1.16 0.40
N GLU A 291 -18.84 0.16 -0.34
CA GLU A 291 -19.46 -1.03 0.24
C GLU A 291 -18.51 -1.77 1.18
N THR A 292 -17.24 -1.89 0.79
CA THR A 292 -16.20 -2.55 1.58
C THR A 292 -15.88 -1.79 2.87
N LEU A 293 -15.71 -0.48 2.80
CA LEU A 293 -15.49 0.38 3.97
C LEU A 293 -16.68 0.35 4.92
N SER A 294 -17.91 0.30 4.39
CA SER A 294 -19.12 0.20 5.21
C SER A 294 -19.17 -1.11 6.01
N LYS A 295 -18.74 -2.23 5.39
CA LYS A 295 -18.62 -3.53 6.09
C LYS A 295 -17.56 -3.47 7.20
N ILE A 296 -16.38 -2.90 6.91
CA ILE A 296 -15.31 -2.75 7.91
C ILE A 296 -15.79 -1.87 9.08
N MET A 297 -16.42 -0.73 8.79
CA MET A 297 -16.94 0.21 9.77
C MET A 297 -17.99 -0.42 10.70
N ALA A 298 -18.75 -1.40 10.22
CA ALA A 298 -19.72 -2.12 11.05
C ALA A 298 -19.03 -2.89 12.21
N GLU A 299 -17.79 -3.34 12.01
CA GLU A 299 -16.99 -4.03 13.03
C GLU A 299 -16.06 -3.06 13.79
N TRP A 300 -15.41 -2.13 13.08
CA TRP A 300 -14.38 -1.23 13.61
C TRP A 300 -14.84 0.23 13.47
N GLN A 301 -15.42 0.79 14.54
CA GLN A 301 -15.95 2.16 14.55
C GLN A 301 -14.87 3.23 14.35
N THR A 302 -13.61 2.92 14.64
CA THR A 302 -12.44 3.79 14.41
C THR A 302 -12.25 4.17 12.93
N VAL A 303 -12.81 3.40 12.00
CA VAL A 303 -12.74 3.68 10.55
C VAL A 303 -13.77 4.70 10.09
N GLN A 304 -14.81 4.98 10.89
CA GLN A 304 -15.98 5.76 10.49
C GLN A 304 -15.64 7.11 9.84
N ARG A 305 -14.70 7.86 10.41
CA ARG A 305 -14.31 9.17 9.87
C ARG A 305 -13.76 9.06 8.44
N HIS A 306 -12.88 8.09 8.21
CA HIS A 306 -12.28 7.84 6.91
C HIS A 306 -13.32 7.36 5.89
N THR A 307 -14.24 6.48 6.30
CA THR A 307 -15.35 6.03 5.45
C THR A 307 -16.24 7.19 5.04
N ASN A 308 -16.64 8.05 5.97
CA ASN A 308 -17.51 9.18 5.68
C ASN A 308 -16.83 10.18 4.74
N ALA A 309 -15.55 10.50 4.98
CA ALA A 309 -14.76 11.37 4.10
C ALA A 309 -14.68 10.78 2.68
N PHE A 310 -14.34 9.50 2.55
CA PHE A 310 -14.29 8.84 1.24
C PHE A 310 -15.63 8.90 0.50
N MET A 311 -16.75 8.62 1.17
CA MET A 311 -18.07 8.65 0.54
C MET A 311 -18.43 10.05 0.02
N GLN A 312 -18.19 11.09 0.83
CA GLN A 312 -18.45 12.48 0.44
C GLN A 312 -17.60 12.90 -0.75
N MET A 313 -16.29 12.60 -0.73
CA MET A 313 -15.39 12.92 -1.85
C MET A 313 -15.77 12.14 -3.10
N SER A 314 -16.13 10.86 -2.96
CA SER A 314 -16.55 10.04 -4.10
C SER A 314 -17.79 10.60 -4.78
N GLU A 315 -18.77 11.09 -4.02
CA GLU A 315 -19.98 11.72 -4.56
C GLU A 315 -19.64 13.04 -5.28
N ALA A 316 -18.88 13.91 -4.61
CA ALA A 316 -18.47 15.22 -5.15
C ALA A 316 -17.65 15.11 -6.44
N VAL A 317 -16.85 14.06 -6.60
CA VAL A 317 -16.01 13.85 -7.80
C VAL A 317 -16.78 13.13 -8.91
N LEU A 318 -17.62 12.14 -8.59
CA LEU A 318 -18.28 11.31 -9.60
C LEU A 318 -19.37 12.06 -10.37
N GLU A 319 -20.15 12.92 -9.72
CA GLU A 319 -21.25 13.61 -10.38
C GLU A 319 -20.76 14.53 -11.53
N PRO A 320 -19.76 15.40 -11.33
CA PRO A 320 -19.18 16.22 -12.39
C PRO A 320 -18.59 15.37 -13.52
N ILE A 321 -17.72 14.40 -13.21
CA ILE A 321 -17.07 13.55 -14.21
C ILE A 321 -18.09 12.80 -15.07
N ALA A 322 -19.13 12.25 -14.44
CA ALA A 322 -20.19 11.54 -15.14
C ALA A 322 -21.01 12.49 -16.04
N SER A 323 -21.29 13.71 -15.57
CA SER A 323 -22.00 14.71 -16.37
C SER A 323 -21.22 15.12 -17.63
N THR A 324 -19.93 15.43 -17.48
CA THR A 324 -19.03 15.81 -18.57
C THR A 324 -18.89 14.70 -19.58
N THR A 325 -18.72 13.46 -19.12
CA THR A 325 -18.60 12.29 -20.00
C THR A 325 -19.88 12.06 -20.81
N ARG A 326 -21.06 12.24 -20.19
CA ARG A 326 -22.35 12.14 -20.89
C ARG A 326 -22.53 13.24 -21.94
N ASN A 327 -22.13 14.48 -21.62
CA ASN A 327 -22.22 15.60 -22.55
C ASN A 327 -21.28 15.42 -23.75
N ALA A 328 -20.01 15.09 -23.51
CA ALA A 328 -19.03 14.79 -24.56
C ALA A 328 -19.50 13.66 -25.49
N THR A 329 -20.12 12.60 -24.95
CA THR A 329 -20.68 11.50 -25.76
C THR A 329 -21.85 11.97 -26.64
N ARG A 330 -22.72 12.85 -26.12
CA ARG A 330 -23.83 13.44 -26.88
C ARG A 330 -23.31 14.36 -27.98
N GLU A 331 -22.32 15.19 -27.69
CA GLU A 331 -21.71 16.08 -28.67
C GLU A 331 -21.00 15.31 -29.79
N GLN A 332 -20.29 14.23 -29.48
CA GLN A 332 -19.72 13.35 -30.50
C GLN A 332 -20.81 12.76 -31.41
N SER A 333 -21.93 12.30 -30.83
CA SER A 333 -23.07 11.80 -31.62
C SER A 333 -23.74 12.88 -32.47
N HIS A 334 -23.76 14.14 -32.01
CA HIS A 334 -24.30 15.29 -32.75
C HIS A 334 -23.34 15.80 -33.83
N ALA A 335 -22.03 15.78 -33.59
CA ALA A 335 -21.00 16.12 -34.56
C ALA A 335 -20.96 15.12 -35.73
N GLU A 336 -21.15 13.84 -35.45
CA GLU A 336 -21.34 12.80 -36.48
C GLU A 336 -22.63 13.02 -37.32
N HIS A 337 -23.59 13.79 -36.80
CA HIS A 337 -24.85 14.16 -37.47
C HIS A 337 -24.92 15.63 -37.95
N GLY A 338 -23.79 16.35 -37.98
CA GLY A 338 -23.65 17.64 -38.70
C GLY A 338 -23.84 18.93 -37.87
N GLY A 339 -23.52 18.94 -36.57
CA GLY A 339 -23.54 20.16 -35.73
C GLY A 339 -22.17 20.75 -35.41
N GLU A 340 -22.06 22.09 -35.37
CA GLU A 340 -20.87 22.85 -34.95
C GLU A 340 -20.47 22.58 -33.48
N ARG A 341 -19.15 22.56 -33.24
CA ARG A 341 -18.50 22.28 -31.94
C ARG A 341 -18.59 23.53 -31.06
N LEU A 342 -19.31 23.46 -29.93
CA LEU A 342 -19.24 24.48 -28.88
C LEU A 342 -18.03 24.19 -27.98
N GLU A 343 -17.30 25.24 -27.58
CA GLU A 343 -16.18 25.13 -26.65
C GLU A 343 -16.71 24.76 -25.25
N GLU A 344 -16.52 23.52 -24.82
CA GLU A 344 -16.79 23.08 -23.44
C GLU A 344 -15.74 23.67 -22.49
N THR A 345 -16.05 24.83 -21.90
CA THR A 345 -15.33 25.35 -20.72
C THR A 345 -15.85 24.65 -19.47
N MET A 346 -15.06 23.75 -18.90
CA MET A 346 -15.34 23.11 -17.61
C MET A 346 -14.70 23.94 -16.50
N ASP A 347 -15.54 24.60 -15.70
CA ASP A 347 -15.14 25.34 -14.50
C ASP A 347 -15.28 24.38 -13.30
N TRP A 348 -14.17 23.76 -12.89
CA TRP A 348 -14.14 22.95 -11.68
C TRP A 348 -14.37 23.87 -10.48
N ASN A 349 -15.48 23.68 -9.75
CA ASN A 349 -15.67 24.35 -8.47
C ASN A 349 -14.85 23.64 -7.38
N PHE A 350 -13.52 23.82 -7.43
CA PHE A 350 -12.60 23.33 -6.41
C PHE A 350 -12.98 23.87 -5.02
N ASP A 351 -13.63 25.04 -4.93
CA ASP A 351 -14.13 25.60 -3.66
C ASP A 351 -15.16 24.69 -2.96
N ALA A 352 -15.90 23.85 -3.71
CA ALA A 352 -16.86 22.88 -3.15
C ALA A 352 -16.19 21.59 -2.62
N LEU A 353 -15.09 21.18 -3.27
CA LEU A 353 -14.26 20.06 -2.82
C LEU A 353 -13.44 20.48 -1.58
N ASP A 354 -12.90 21.69 -1.61
CA ASP A 354 -12.21 22.34 -0.49
C ASP A 354 -13.17 22.60 0.67
N SER A 355 -14.41 23.06 0.44
CA SER A 355 -15.42 23.20 1.50
C SER A 355 -15.76 21.89 2.22
N THR A 356 -15.66 20.75 1.55
CA THR A 356 -16.00 19.42 2.11
C THR A 356 -14.81 18.82 2.88
N LEU A 357 -13.58 19.15 2.46
CA LEU A 357 -12.33 18.84 3.18
C LEU A 357 -12.10 19.78 4.37
N ASN A 358 -12.53 21.04 4.28
CA ASN A 358 -12.51 22.06 5.34
C ASN A 358 -13.44 21.73 6.51
N MET A 359 -14.32 20.72 6.41
CA MET A 359 -15.04 20.21 7.57
C MET A 359 -14.14 19.45 8.57
N PHE A 360 -12.88 19.18 8.21
CA PHE A 360 -11.92 18.48 9.06
C PHE A 360 -10.91 19.40 9.77
N GLN A 361 -10.89 20.72 9.48
CA GLN A 361 -10.14 21.74 10.23
C GLN A 361 -10.88 23.09 10.21
N GLY A 362 -11.02 23.74 11.38
CA GLY A 362 -11.77 24.97 11.52
C GLY A 362 -11.17 26.19 10.80
N GLU A 363 -12.08 26.99 10.22
CA GLU A 363 -11.95 28.37 9.71
C GLU A 363 -10.88 28.66 8.63
N GLY A 364 -11.36 28.58 7.38
CA GLY A 364 -11.06 29.45 6.23
C GLY A 364 -9.64 29.96 6.02
N ILE A 365 -8.89 29.31 5.13
CA ILE A 365 -7.77 29.82 4.31
C ILE A 365 -7.61 28.88 3.07
N GLU A 366 -6.97 29.43 2.02
CA GLU A 366 -6.65 29.00 0.63
C GLU A 366 -6.51 27.50 0.25
N PRO A 367 -6.65 27.16 -1.06
CA PRO A 367 -6.65 25.80 -1.61
C PRO A 367 -5.43 24.93 -1.28
N PHE A 368 -5.65 23.61 -1.21
CA PHE A 368 -4.63 22.60 -0.92
C PHE A 368 -3.50 22.59 -1.96
N THR A 369 -2.28 22.82 -1.50
CA THR A 369 -1.02 22.66 -2.22
C THR A 369 -0.69 21.18 -2.46
N ASP A 370 0.20 20.88 -3.40
CA ASP A 370 0.70 19.51 -3.65
C ASP A 370 1.24 18.84 -2.37
N ALA A 371 1.70 19.62 -1.40
CA ALA A 371 2.19 19.16 -0.10
C ALA A 371 1.08 18.65 0.82
N GLU A 372 -0.12 19.23 0.77
CA GLU A 372 -1.23 18.82 1.63
C GLU A 372 -1.98 17.60 1.04
N TRP A 373 -1.93 17.39 -0.28
CA TRP A 373 -2.28 16.10 -0.89
C TRP A 373 -1.31 15.00 -0.44
N ALA A 374 0.00 15.28 -0.42
CA ALA A 374 0.99 14.36 0.12
C ALA A 374 0.71 14.05 1.60
N GLU A 375 0.29 15.04 2.39
CA GLU A 375 -0.09 14.88 3.81
C GLU A 375 -1.34 14.01 3.99
N LEU A 376 -2.35 14.07 3.11
CA LEU A 376 -3.50 13.14 3.13
C LEU A 376 -3.10 11.69 2.79
N PHE A 377 -2.14 11.52 1.86
CA PHE A 377 -1.55 10.21 1.57
C PHE A 377 -0.64 9.72 2.72
N GLU A 378 -0.02 10.62 3.49
CA GLU A 378 0.74 10.34 4.72
C GLU A 378 -0.14 10.16 5.97
N LEU A 379 -1.33 10.75 6.05
CA LEU A 379 -2.31 10.51 7.13
C LEU A 379 -2.88 9.08 7.06
N ALA A 380 -2.94 8.49 5.85
CA ALA A 380 -3.18 7.06 5.66
C ALA A 380 -1.99 6.17 6.11
N VAL A 381 -0.87 6.79 6.46
CA VAL A 381 0.37 6.19 6.95
C VAL A 381 0.52 6.40 8.47
N GLU A 382 0.08 7.54 9.02
CA GLU A 382 0.30 7.95 10.42
C GLU A 382 -0.71 7.43 11.46
N VAL A 383 -1.57 6.46 11.14
CA VAL A 383 -2.46 5.88 12.16
C VAL A 383 -1.75 4.80 12.97
N ASP A 384 -0.74 5.23 13.73
CA ASP A 384 -0.06 4.46 14.78
C ASP A 384 -0.19 5.26 16.10
N GLY A 385 -1.42 5.67 16.45
CA GLY A 385 -1.82 5.91 17.84
C GLY A 385 -1.10 7.00 18.65
N GLU A 386 -0.54 8.05 18.07
CA GLU A 386 -0.11 9.22 18.86
C GLU A 386 -1.29 10.13 19.19
N LEU A 387 -1.87 9.88 20.37
CA LEU A 387 -2.71 10.85 21.06
C LEU A 387 -1.78 11.88 21.70
N MET A 388 -1.43 12.94 20.97
CA MET A 388 -0.95 14.18 21.57
C MET A 388 -2.04 14.69 22.53
N MET A 389 -1.81 14.56 23.83
CA MET A 389 -2.56 15.35 24.80
C MET A 389 -2.00 16.78 24.86
N PRO A 390 -2.84 17.82 24.83
CA PRO A 390 -2.38 19.20 24.90
C PRO A 390 -2.27 19.70 26.35
N MET A 391 -1.38 20.70 26.49
CA MET A 391 -1.20 21.67 27.60
C MET A 391 -0.50 21.15 28.87
N GLN A 392 0.43 21.88 29.49
CA GLN A 392 0.47 23.33 29.69
C GLN A 392 1.89 23.90 29.65
N THR A 393 2.01 25.08 29.03
CA THR A 393 3.04 26.07 29.31
C THR A 393 3.03 26.42 30.80
N VAL A 394 4.08 26.02 31.52
CA VAL A 394 4.46 26.67 32.77
C VAL A 394 5.74 27.45 32.48
N ALA A 395 5.63 28.76 32.65
CA ALA A 395 6.69 29.73 32.49
C ALA A 395 7.87 29.47 33.44
N GLY A 396 9.08 29.73 32.95
CA GLY A 396 10.20 30.20 33.76
C GLY A 396 11.12 29.13 34.35
N ALA A 397 12.20 28.81 33.64
CA ALA A 397 13.52 28.61 34.24
C ALA A 397 14.59 28.65 33.14
N GLU A 398 15.55 29.56 33.29
CA GLU A 398 16.72 29.73 32.42
C GLU A 398 17.61 28.47 32.43
N LEU A 399 18.07 28.04 31.26
CA LEU A 399 19.16 27.07 31.12
C LEU A 399 20.51 27.80 31.13
N PRO A 400 21.52 27.37 31.92
CA PRO A 400 22.90 27.81 31.72
C PRO A 400 23.55 27.02 30.57
N PRO A 401 24.62 27.54 29.95
CA PRO A 401 25.15 27.00 28.69
C PRO A 401 26.14 25.87 28.93
N LEU A 402 25.85 24.68 28.40
CA LEU A 402 26.50 24.02 27.25
C LEU A 402 26.14 22.53 27.22
#